data_AF-A0A7J8S2L4-F1
#
_entry.id   AF-A0A7J8S2L4-F1
#
_cell.length_a   1.000
_cell.length_b   1.000
_cell.length_c   1.000
_cell.angle_alpha   90.00
_cell.angle_beta   90.00
_cell.angle_gamma   90.00
#
_symmetry.space_group_name_H-M   'P 1'
#
loop_
_entity.id
_entity.type
_entity.pdbx_description
1 polymer ?
#
loop_
_entity_poly.entity_id
_entity_poly.type
_entity_poly.pdbx_seq_one_letter_code
_entity_poly.pdbx_strand_id
1 'polypeptide(L)'
;MPRLLPDVTDLTSFWKLFTVFPVLVTAFICHYNVHNIANELKDTTQIVAVVRTSLASCSIVYIMTSFFGFLLFGDATLADVLANFDTDLGIPYSYLLNDAVRVSYAAHLMLVFPIVFYPLRINIDGLFFPSASPLPQSTTRFAFITSGLLILIFLGANFIPSIWVAFQFTGATAAVCLGFIFPAAVTLR
;
A
#
# COMPACT_ATOMS: atom_id res chain seq x y z
N MET A 1 26.03 2.08 -15.88
CA MET A 1 25.61 0.99 -14.98
C MET A 1 25.13 1.62 -13.68
N PRO A 2 23.98 1.21 -13.14
CA PRO A 2 23.44 1.77 -11.90
C PRO A 2 24.27 1.33 -10.69
N ARG A 3 24.30 2.15 -9.64
CA ARG A 3 25.05 1.85 -8.41
C ARG A 3 24.39 0.73 -7.61
N LEU A 4 25.06 -0.40 -7.43
CA LEU A 4 24.51 -1.53 -6.67
C LEU A 4 24.57 -1.34 -5.14
N LEU A 5 25.36 -0.38 -4.66
CA LEU A 5 25.53 -0.08 -3.23
C LEU A 5 25.00 1.33 -2.92
N PRO A 6 24.41 1.53 -1.72
CA PRO A 6 23.89 2.83 -1.31
C PRO A 6 24.98 3.89 -1.25
N ASP A 7 24.61 5.14 -1.51
CA ASP A 7 25.50 6.29 -1.37
C ASP A 7 25.51 6.80 0.06
N VAL A 8 26.49 6.33 0.85
CA VAL A 8 26.65 6.74 2.24
C VAL A 8 27.83 7.69 2.33
N THR A 9 27.55 8.98 2.13
CA THR A 9 28.56 10.05 2.20
C THR A 9 28.74 10.59 3.62
N ASP A 10 27.69 10.54 4.44
CA ASP A 10 27.67 11.07 5.80
C ASP A 10 26.67 10.33 6.71
N LEU A 11 26.65 10.68 7.99
CA LEU A 11 25.71 10.12 8.96
C LEU A 11 24.25 10.38 8.57
N THR A 12 23.93 11.54 7.96
CA THR A 12 22.55 11.82 7.56
C THR A 12 22.09 10.88 6.45
N SER A 13 22.94 10.59 5.47
CA SER A 13 22.67 9.62 4.40
C SER A 13 22.53 8.20 4.94
N PHE A 14 23.31 7.83 5.97
CA PHE A 14 23.12 6.56 6.66
C PHE A 14 21.75 6.46 7.33
N TRP A 15 21.33 7.49 8.07
CA TRP A 15 20.00 7.50 8.72
C TRP A 15 18.84 7.48 7.71
N LYS A 16 19.03 8.07 6.52
CA LYS A 16 18.04 8.01 5.45
C LYS A 16 17.73 6.58 5.00
N LEU A 17 18.65 5.63 5.14
CA LEU A 17 18.38 4.21 4.83
C LEU A 17 17.25 3.63 5.69
N PHE A 18 17.12 4.06 6.94
CA PHE A 18 16.07 3.58 7.85
C PHE A 18 14.68 4.11 7.48
N THR A 19 14.60 5.12 6.62
CA THR A 19 13.34 5.68 6.16
C THR A 19 12.59 4.71 5.22
N VAL A 20 13.26 3.66 4.75
CA VAL A 20 12.69 2.53 4.00
C VAL A 20 11.92 1.57 4.92
N PHE A 21 12.29 1.46 6.20
CA PHE A 21 11.68 0.48 7.10
C PHE A 21 10.16 0.67 7.25
N PRO A 22 9.62 1.88 7.50
CA PRO A 22 8.18 2.11 7.50
C PRO A 22 7.50 1.74 6.18
N VAL A 23 8.16 1.96 5.04
CA VAL A 23 7.61 1.59 3.72
C VAL A 23 7.50 0.07 3.61
N LEU A 24 8.50 -0.68 4.07
CA LEU A 24 8.45 -2.14 4.13
C LEU A 24 7.36 -2.65 5.08
N VAL A 25 7.23 -2.06 6.26
CA VAL A 25 6.15 -2.41 7.21
C VAL A 25 4.78 -2.19 6.55
N THR A 26 4.61 -1.10 5.80
CA THR A 26 3.37 -0.85 5.03
C THR A 26 3.18 -1.87 3.93
N ALA A 27 4.23 -2.24 3.20
CA ALA A 27 4.13 -3.20 2.11
C ALA A 27 3.71 -4.60 2.60
N PHE A 28 4.16 -5.00 3.80
CA PHE A 28 3.85 -6.30 4.38
C PHE A 28 2.67 -6.29 5.36
N ILE A 29 1.91 -5.20 5.48
CA ILE A 29 0.74 -5.17 6.35
C ILE A 29 -0.44 -5.91 5.72
N CYS A 30 -0.73 -7.10 6.23
CA CYS A 30 -1.91 -7.88 5.83
C CYS A 30 -2.74 -8.38 7.03
N HIS A 31 -2.35 -8.00 8.25
CA HIS A 31 -2.87 -8.53 9.51
C HIS A 31 -4.39 -8.39 9.66
N TYR A 32 -4.97 -7.29 9.16
CA TYR A 32 -6.42 -7.06 9.21
C TYR A 32 -7.24 -8.02 8.33
N ASN A 33 -6.60 -8.72 7.38
CA ASN A 33 -7.26 -9.71 6.51
C ASN A 33 -7.12 -11.15 7.02
N VAL A 34 -6.18 -11.43 7.94
CA VAL A 34 -5.84 -12.81 8.35
C VAL A 34 -7.05 -13.56 8.90
N HIS A 35 -7.88 -12.90 9.70
CA HIS A 35 -9.08 -13.51 10.29
C HIS A 35 -10.15 -13.83 9.23
N ASN A 36 -10.39 -12.92 8.28
CA ASN A 36 -11.33 -13.16 7.19
C ASN A 36 -10.86 -14.33 6.32
N ILE A 37 -9.56 -14.38 5.98
CA ILE A 37 -8.97 -15.49 5.23
C ILE A 37 -9.17 -16.81 6.00
N ALA A 38 -8.87 -16.83 7.30
CA ALA A 38 -9.03 -18.03 8.13
C ALA A 38 -10.48 -18.53 8.19
N ASN A 39 -11.47 -17.63 8.19
CA ASN A 39 -12.89 -17.97 8.20
C ASN A 39 -13.39 -18.52 6.85
N GLU A 40 -12.77 -18.10 5.74
CA GLU A 40 -13.10 -18.57 4.39
C GLU A 40 -12.37 -19.87 4.02
N LEU A 41 -11.33 -20.25 4.77
CA LEU A 41 -10.60 -21.50 4.56
C LEU A 41 -11.46 -22.70 4.94
N LYS A 42 -11.57 -23.67 4.03
CA LYS A 42 -12.19 -24.98 4.32
C LYS A 42 -11.51 -25.72 5.48
N ASP A 43 -10.19 -25.62 5.56
CA ASP A 43 -9.37 -26.17 6.65
C ASP A 43 -8.49 -25.06 7.25
N THR A 44 -8.89 -24.58 8.42
CA THR A 44 -8.21 -23.47 9.12
C THR A 44 -6.79 -23.82 9.56
N THR A 45 -6.43 -25.11 9.67
CA THR A 45 -5.06 -25.52 10.03
C THR A 45 -4.03 -25.14 8.96
N GLN A 46 -4.49 -24.89 7.72
CA GLN A 46 -3.66 -24.47 6.60
C GLN A 46 -3.30 -22.97 6.62
N ILE A 47 -3.85 -22.18 7.55
CA ILE A 47 -3.66 -20.72 7.55
C ILE A 47 -2.17 -20.32 7.59
N VAL A 48 -1.34 -21.05 8.35
CA VAL A 48 0.10 -20.80 8.43
C VAL A 48 0.78 -21.04 7.08
N ALA A 49 0.41 -22.12 6.37
CA ALA A 49 0.96 -22.42 5.07
C ALA A 49 0.56 -21.35 4.04
N VAL A 50 -0.73 -20.95 4.03
CA VAL A 50 -1.25 -19.90 3.15
C VAL A 50 -0.55 -18.56 3.39
N VAL A 51 -0.36 -18.16 4.64
CA VAL A 51 0.35 -16.91 4.97
C VAL A 51 1.81 -16.98 4.53
N ARG A 52 2.51 -18.09 4.80
CA ARG A 52 3.93 -18.24 4.42
C ARG A 52 4.14 -18.22 2.92
N THR A 53 3.30 -18.93 2.15
CA THR A 53 3.41 -18.94 0.68
C THR A 53 3.06 -17.58 0.08
N SER A 54 2.06 -16.89 0.65
CA SER A 54 1.68 -15.53 0.22
C SER A 54 2.79 -14.51 0.49
N LEU A 55 3.43 -14.56 1.66
CA LEU A 55 4.55 -13.67 1.99
C LEU A 55 5.78 -13.97 1.12
N ALA A 56 6.06 -15.24 0.84
CA ALA A 56 7.15 -15.63 -0.05
C ALA A 56 6.91 -15.12 -1.48
N SER A 57 5.71 -15.33 -2.04
CA SER A 57 5.38 -14.86 -3.39
C SER A 57 5.41 -13.33 -3.49
N CYS A 58 4.84 -12.63 -2.51
CA CYS A 58 4.88 -11.18 -2.40
C CYS A 58 6.31 -10.64 -2.34
N SER A 59 7.17 -11.26 -1.53
CA SER A 59 8.58 -10.87 -1.42
C SER A 59 9.33 -11.04 -2.75
N ILE A 60 9.09 -12.13 -3.48
CA ILE A 60 9.69 -12.35 -4.81
C ILE A 60 9.28 -11.23 -5.76
N VAL A 61 7.99 -10.89 -5.81
CA VAL A 61 7.50 -9.80 -6.67
C VAL A 61 8.16 -8.48 -6.30
N TYR A 62 8.19 -8.11 -5.01
CA TYR A 62 8.81 -6.86 -4.57
C TYR A 62 10.32 -6.79 -4.89
N ILE A 63 11.06 -7.87 -4.64
CA ILE A 63 12.50 -7.93 -4.95
C ILE A 63 12.72 -7.82 -6.46
N MET A 64 11.96 -8.57 -7.27
CA MET A 64 12.09 -8.55 -8.74
C MET A 64 11.76 -7.16 -9.30
N THR A 65 10.63 -6.58 -8.90
CA THR A 65 10.23 -5.24 -9.33
C THR A 65 11.24 -4.18 -8.90
N SER A 66 11.72 -4.23 -7.65
CA SER A 66 12.74 -3.29 -7.17
C SER A 66 14.06 -3.46 -7.93
N PHE A 67 14.50 -4.70 -8.16
CA PHE A 67 15.77 -4.98 -8.83
C PHE A 67 15.75 -4.53 -10.29
N PHE A 68 14.74 -4.95 -11.07
CA PHE A 68 14.65 -4.56 -12.48
C PHE A 68 14.29 -3.09 -12.66
N GLY A 69 13.45 -2.52 -11.79
CA GLY A 69 13.15 -1.08 -11.81
C GLY A 69 14.42 -0.25 -11.59
N PHE A 70 15.22 -0.61 -10.59
CA PHE A 70 16.49 0.07 -10.35
C PHE A 70 17.54 -0.19 -11.44
N LEU A 71 17.54 -1.37 -12.08
CA LEU A 71 18.38 -1.61 -13.25
C LEU A 71 18.01 -0.70 -14.44
N LEU A 72 16.72 -0.42 -14.61
CA LEU A 72 16.20 0.41 -15.69
C LEU A 72 16.48 1.90 -15.45
N PHE A 73 16.24 2.40 -14.24
CA PHE A 73 16.29 3.84 -13.94
C PHE A 73 17.56 4.29 -13.18
N GLY A 74 18.23 3.38 -12.49
CA GLY A 74 19.40 3.67 -11.68
C GLY A 74 19.16 4.78 -10.66
N ASP A 75 20.10 5.73 -10.60
CA ASP A 75 20.02 6.87 -9.68
C ASP A 75 18.87 7.85 -10.02
N ALA A 76 18.24 7.72 -11.19
CA ALA A 76 17.07 8.49 -11.58
C ALA A 76 15.73 7.87 -11.11
N THR A 77 15.76 6.76 -10.37
CA THR A 77 14.56 6.13 -9.81
C THR A 77 13.82 7.11 -8.89
N LEU A 78 12.56 7.41 -9.21
CA LEU A 78 11.73 8.29 -8.42
C LEU A 78 11.08 7.52 -7.27
N ALA A 79 10.59 8.26 -6.28
CA ALA A 79 9.86 7.70 -5.15
C ALA A 79 8.58 6.95 -5.58
N ASP A 80 7.99 7.38 -6.69
CA ASP A 80 7.01 6.64 -7.47
C ASP A 80 7.67 6.16 -8.77
N VAL A 81 7.98 4.87 -8.86
CA VAL A 81 8.63 4.31 -10.06
C VAL A 81 7.73 4.38 -11.30
N LEU A 82 6.40 4.48 -11.14
CA LEU A 82 5.49 4.62 -12.28
C LEU A 82 5.61 6.00 -12.92
N ALA A 83 5.96 7.03 -12.15
CA ALA A 83 6.21 8.37 -12.65
C ALA A 83 7.47 8.42 -13.56
N ASN A 84 8.40 7.47 -13.42
CA ASN A 84 9.53 7.36 -14.35
C ASN A 84 9.10 7.00 -15.78
N PHE A 85 7.91 6.42 -15.96
CA PHE A 85 7.33 6.09 -17.28
C PHE A 85 6.55 7.27 -17.90
N ASP A 86 6.59 8.48 -17.32
CA ASP A 86 5.98 9.67 -17.92
C ASP A 86 6.91 10.38 -18.92
N THR A 87 8.16 9.93 -19.06
CA THR A 87 9.17 10.52 -19.95
C THR A 87 9.68 9.51 -20.97
N ASP A 88 10.27 10.00 -22.07
CA ASP A 88 10.95 9.15 -23.05
C ASP A 88 12.13 8.41 -22.38
N LEU A 89 12.09 7.08 -22.43
CA LEU A 89 13.08 6.18 -21.85
C LEU A 89 14.33 6.02 -22.73
N GLY A 90 14.32 6.58 -23.96
CA GLY A 90 15.44 6.47 -24.89
C GLY A 90 15.61 5.07 -25.49
N ILE A 91 14.60 4.21 -25.37
CA ILE A 91 14.55 2.87 -25.97
C ILE A 91 13.51 2.82 -27.10
N PRO A 92 13.68 1.93 -28.10
CA PRO A 92 12.67 1.72 -29.12
C PRO A 92 11.31 1.40 -28.50
N TYR A 93 10.25 2.00 -29.03
CA TYR A 93 8.86 1.84 -28.55
C TYR A 93 8.62 2.34 -27.11
N SER A 94 9.45 3.24 -26.57
CA SER A 94 9.26 3.81 -25.24
C SER A 94 7.85 4.38 -25.02
N TYR A 95 7.31 5.14 -25.98
CA TYR A 95 5.97 5.73 -25.85
C TYR A 95 4.88 4.67 -25.68
N LEU A 96 4.97 3.55 -26.41
CA LEU A 96 4.01 2.46 -26.35
C LEU A 96 4.10 1.72 -25.00
N LEU A 97 5.32 1.46 -24.54
CA LEU A 97 5.55 0.86 -23.22
C LEU A 97 5.00 1.76 -22.11
N ASN A 98 5.31 3.05 -22.16
CA ASN A 98 4.84 4.05 -21.19
C ASN A 98 3.32 4.10 -21.15
N ASP A 99 2.66 4.20 -22.31
CA ASP A 99 1.19 4.22 -22.37
C ASP A 99 0.58 2.90 -21.86
N ALA A 100 1.18 1.75 -22.18
CA ALA A 100 0.73 0.46 -21.67
C ALA A 100 0.85 0.38 -20.13
N VAL A 101 1.98 0.82 -19.57
CA VAL A 101 2.17 0.91 -18.11
C VAL A 101 1.13 1.86 -17.50
N ARG A 102 0.92 3.03 -18.10
CA ARG A 102 0.00 4.06 -17.58
C ARG A 102 -1.45 3.63 -17.58
N VAL A 103 -1.93 3.09 -18.69
CA VAL A 103 -3.29 2.57 -18.80
C VAL A 103 -3.49 1.37 -17.88
N SER A 104 -2.52 0.46 -17.80
CA SER A 104 -2.64 -0.72 -16.93
C SER A 104 -2.70 -0.37 -15.45
N TYR A 105 -1.85 0.54 -14.96
CA TYR A 105 -1.92 0.94 -13.55
C TYR A 105 -3.17 1.79 -13.28
N ALA A 106 -3.60 2.66 -14.20
CA ALA A 106 -4.82 3.44 -14.02
C ALA A 106 -6.04 2.53 -13.91
N ALA A 107 -6.15 1.53 -14.79
CA ALA A 107 -7.20 0.51 -14.72
C ALA A 107 -7.12 -0.30 -13.41
N HIS A 108 -5.92 -0.69 -13.00
CA HIS A 108 -5.71 -1.38 -11.72
C HIS A 108 -6.22 -0.54 -10.53
N LEU A 109 -5.83 0.73 -10.44
CA LEU A 109 -6.28 1.63 -9.37
C LEU A 109 -7.80 1.83 -9.36
N MET A 110 -8.43 1.96 -10.54
CA MET A 110 -9.88 2.05 -10.67
C MET A 110 -10.59 0.80 -10.12
N LEU A 111 -10.01 -0.39 -10.32
CA LEU A 111 -10.58 -1.66 -9.85
C LEU A 111 -10.32 -1.93 -8.37
N VAL A 112 -9.14 -1.55 -7.85
CA VAL A 112 -8.75 -1.78 -6.46
C VAL A 112 -9.39 -0.76 -5.51
N PHE A 113 -9.61 0.48 -5.97
CA PHE A 113 -10.16 1.54 -5.12
C PHE A 113 -11.48 1.15 -4.44
N PRO A 114 -12.50 0.61 -5.14
CA PRO A 114 -13.75 0.18 -4.49
C PRO A 114 -13.55 -0.90 -3.42
N ILE A 115 -12.60 -1.82 -3.63
CA ILE A 115 -12.32 -2.94 -2.73
C ILE A 115 -11.76 -2.42 -1.40
N VAL A 116 -10.87 -1.43 -1.44
CA VAL A 116 -10.26 -0.82 -0.24
C VAL A 116 -11.20 0.21 0.40
N PHE A 117 -11.96 0.94 -0.41
CA PHE A 117 -12.90 1.95 0.07
C PHE A 117 -14.09 1.34 0.81
N TYR A 118 -14.52 0.13 0.42
CA TYR A 118 -15.61 -0.59 1.07
C TYR A 118 -15.40 -0.82 2.58
N PRO A 119 -14.32 -1.48 3.04
CA PRO A 119 -14.07 -1.67 4.47
C PRO A 119 -13.81 -0.34 5.17
N LEU A 120 -13.14 0.63 4.54
CA LEU A 120 -12.97 1.98 5.11
C LEU A 120 -14.33 2.59 5.47
N ARG A 121 -15.28 2.58 4.53
CA ARG A 121 -16.61 3.14 4.74
C ARG A 121 -17.37 2.44 5.86
N ILE A 122 -17.31 1.11 5.92
CA ILE A 122 -18.02 0.34 6.97
C ILE A 122 -17.40 0.59 8.34
N ASN A 123 -16.06 0.66 8.44
CA ASN A 123 -15.40 0.97 9.70
C ASN A 123 -15.75 2.39 10.19
N ILE A 124 -15.82 3.36 9.28
CA ILE A 124 -16.24 4.73 9.61
C ILE A 124 -17.71 4.77 10.03
N ASP A 125 -18.60 4.04 9.33
CA ASP A 125 -20.00 3.92 9.72
C ASP A 125 -20.16 3.32 11.13
N GLY A 126 -19.47 2.20 11.40
CA GLY A 126 -19.51 1.54 12.70
C GLY A 126 -18.92 2.40 13.82
N LEU A 127 -17.90 3.21 13.52
CA LEU A 127 -17.27 4.11 14.51
C LEU A 127 -18.19 5.27 14.91
N PHE A 128 -18.85 5.93 13.94
CA PHE A 128 -19.69 7.10 14.22
C PHE A 128 -21.16 6.77 14.47
N PHE A 129 -21.65 5.64 13.98
CA PHE A 129 -23.06 5.24 14.06
C PHE A 129 -23.23 3.79 14.55
N PRO A 130 -22.68 3.42 15.73
CA PRO A 130 -22.65 2.03 16.20
C PRO A 130 -24.02 1.40 16.43
N SER A 131 -25.05 2.20 16.72
CA SER A 131 -26.42 1.73 16.98
C SER A 131 -27.39 1.95 15.81
N ALA A 132 -26.90 2.43 14.67
CA ALA A 132 -27.75 2.70 13.52
C ALA A 132 -28.09 1.40 12.76
N SER A 133 -29.18 1.44 11.97
CA SER A 133 -29.53 0.36 11.05
C SER A 133 -28.41 0.10 10.03
N PRO A 134 -28.29 -1.10 9.44
CA PRO A 134 -27.24 -1.41 8.48
C PRO A 134 -27.10 -0.37 7.36
N LEU A 135 -25.85 0.01 7.03
CA LEU A 135 -25.54 1.07 6.06
C LEU A 135 -26.28 0.96 4.71
N PRO A 136 -26.45 -0.24 4.11
CA PRO A 136 -27.18 -0.38 2.85
C PRO A 136 -28.64 0.07 2.91
N GLN A 137 -29.25 0.15 4.10
CA GLN A 137 -30.64 0.57 4.28
C GLN A 137 -30.81 2.10 4.33
N SER A 138 -29.72 2.86 4.53
CA SER A 138 -29.77 4.32 4.66
C SER A 138 -28.96 4.99 3.55
N THR A 139 -29.63 5.31 2.43
CA THR A 139 -29.02 5.98 1.27
C THR A 139 -28.40 7.32 1.64
N THR A 140 -29.05 8.10 2.52
CA THR A 140 -28.53 9.41 2.96
C THR A 140 -27.23 9.27 3.73
N ARG A 141 -27.16 8.32 4.67
CA ARG A 141 -25.95 8.08 5.48
C ARG A 141 -24.82 7.54 4.61
N PHE A 142 -25.15 6.60 3.72
CA PHE A 142 -24.22 6.09 2.71
C PHE A 142 -23.63 7.22 1.86
N ALA A 143 -24.47 8.11 1.33
CA ALA A 143 -24.05 9.21 0.48
C ALA A 143 -23.18 10.21 1.26
N PHE A 144 -23.58 10.54 2.49
CA PHE A 144 -22.83 11.45 3.35
C PHE A 144 -21.43 10.94 3.69
N ILE A 145 -21.33 9.70 4.19
CA ILE A 145 -20.03 9.09 4.53
C ILE A 145 -19.16 8.97 3.27
N THR A 146 -19.73 8.47 2.17
CA THR A 146 -18.98 8.30 0.92
C THR A 146 -18.46 9.64 0.39
N SER A 147 -19.31 10.66 0.34
CA SER A 147 -18.90 11.99 -0.14
C SER A 147 -17.85 12.62 0.77
N GLY A 148 -18.04 12.53 2.10
CA GLY A 148 -17.07 13.04 3.07
C GLY A 148 -15.69 12.38 2.94
N LEU A 149 -15.66 11.05 2.82
CA LEU A 149 -14.41 10.30 2.62
C LEU A 149 -13.74 10.62 1.29
N LEU A 150 -14.50 10.74 0.19
CA LEU A 150 -13.94 11.11 -1.11
C LEU A 150 -13.36 12.52 -1.10
N ILE A 151 -14.03 13.48 -0.46
CA ILE A 151 -13.50 14.84 -0.29
C ILE A 151 -12.21 14.80 0.53
N LEU A 152 -12.17 14.07 1.65
CA LEU A 152 -10.98 13.94 2.48
C LEU A 152 -9.80 13.34 1.70
N ILE A 153 -10.03 12.24 0.97
CA ILE A 153 -9.00 11.58 0.16
C ILE A 153 -8.53 12.52 -0.95
N PHE A 154 -9.44 13.22 -1.62
CA PHE A 154 -9.10 14.17 -2.69
C PHE A 154 -8.25 15.33 -2.16
N LEU A 155 -8.62 15.92 -1.01
CA LEU A 155 -7.81 16.95 -0.37
C LEU A 155 -6.43 16.41 0.01
N GLY A 156 -6.37 15.22 0.62
CA GLY A 156 -5.11 14.55 0.94
C GLY A 156 -4.21 14.37 -0.28
N ALA A 157 -4.77 13.93 -1.41
CA ALA A 157 -4.06 13.75 -2.67
C ALA A 157 -3.50 15.06 -3.26
N ASN A 158 -4.19 16.19 -3.04
CA ASN A 158 -3.70 17.51 -3.50
C ASN A 158 -2.61 18.09 -2.60
N PHE A 159 -2.64 17.79 -1.29
CA PHE A 159 -1.69 18.37 -0.32
C PHE A 159 -0.46 17.49 -0.05
N ILE A 160 -0.51 16.19 -0.32
CA ILE A 160 0.63 15.28 -0.12
C ILE A 160 1.39 15.13 -1.44
N PRO A 161 2.57 15.74 -1.60
CA PRO A 161 3.27 15.79 -2.88
C PRO A 161 3.98 14.47 -3.25
N SER A 162 4.01 13.50 -2.34
CA SER A 162 4.73 12.24 -2.55
C SER A 162 4.04 11.08 -1.86
N ILE A 163 3.78 10.01 -2.62
CA ILE A 163 3.25 8.75 -2.11
C ILE A 163 4.18 8.10 -1.07
N TRP A 164 5.49 8.38 -1.16
CA TRP A 164 6.49 7.89 -0.22
C TRP A 164 6.21 8.36 1.20
N VAL A 165 5.83 9.63 1.37
CA VAL A 165 5.47 10.20 2.67
C VAL A 165 4.23 9.49 3.24
N ALA A 166 3.24 9.20 2.39
CA ALA A 166 2.03 8.49 2.80
C ALA A 166 2.34 7.06 3.30
N PHE A 167 3.21 6.32 2.58
CA PHE A 167 3.64 4.99 3.02
C PHE A 167 4.49 5.05 4.29
N GLN A 168 5.39 6.01 4.41
CA GLN A 168 6.18 6.15 5.63
C GLN A 168 5.32 6.44 6.85
N PHE A 169 4.36 7.35 6.72
CA PHE A 169 3.45 7.70 7.79
C PHE A 169 2.58 6.51 8.20
N THR A 170 1.96 5.84 7.23
CA THR A 170 1.11 4.65 7.47
C THR A 170 1.91 3.52 8.13
N GLY A 171 3.13 3.30 7.65
CA GLY A 171 4.07 2.31 8.14
C GLY A 171 4.48 2.53 9.56
N ALA A 172 4.91 3.74 9.88
CA ALA A 172 5.40 4.11 11.19
C ALA A 172 4.28 4.15 12.25
N THR A 173 3.01 4.25 11.84
CA THR A 173 1.87 4.40 12.74
C THR A 173 0.95 3.18 12.72
N ALA A 174 -0.05 3.17 11.84
CA ALA A 174 -1.10 2.16 11.81
C ALA A 174 -0.56 0.75 11.59
N ALA A 175 0.40 0.57 10.68
CA ALA A 175 0.96 -0.74 10.38
C ALA A 175 1.80 -1.28 11.55
N VAL A 176 2.61 -0.44 12.21
CA VAL A 176 3.33 -0.83 13.44
C VAL A 176 2.36 -1.23 14.55
N CYS A 177 1.28 -0.46 14.75
CA CYS A 177 0.26 -0.78 15.75
C CYS A 177 -0.40 -2.13 15.48
N LEU A 178 -0.86 -2.36 14.25
CA LEU A 178 -1.58 -3.59 13.87
C LEU A 178 -0.67 -4.82 13.81
N GLY A 179 0.57 -4.66 13.33
CA GLY A 179 1.50 -5.77 13.12
C GLY A 179 2.27 -6.19 14.37
N PHE A 180 2.56 -5.26 15.28
CA PHE A 180 3.47 -5.50 16.40
C PHE A 180 2.85 -5.17 17.76
N ILE A 181 2.31 -3.97 17.93
CA ILE A 181 1.91 -3.49 19.27
C ILE A 181 0.64 -4.18 19.76
N PHE A 182 -0.45 -4.16 18.97
CA PHE A 182 -1.73 -4.73 19.40
C PHE A 182 -1.69 -6.24 19.60
N PRO A 183 -1.08 -7.05 18.70
CA PRO A 183 -0.92 -8.48 18.96
C PRO A 183 -0.18 -8.75 20.26
N ALA A 184 0.94 -8.06 20.50
CA ALA A 184 1.71 -8.22 21.73
C ALA A 184 0.89 -7.83 22.97
N ALA A 185 0.18 -6.70 22.92
CA ALA A 185 -0.66 -6.22 24.01
C ALA A 185 -1.82 -7.19 24.35
N VAL A 186 -2.41 -7.84 23.34
CA VAL A 186 -3.45 -8.85 23.54
C VAL A 186 -2.87 -10.13 24.13
N THR A 187 -1.69 -10.58 23.68
CA THR A 187 -1.06 -11.80 24.21
C THR A 187 -0.52 -11.68 25.63
N LEU A 188 -0.19 -10.46 26.08
CA LEU A 188 0.33 -10.19 27.42
C LEU A 188 -0.76 -9.96 28.48
N ARG A 189 -2.03 -9.82 28.06
CA ARG A 189 -3.19 -9.71 28.95
C ARG A 189 -3.81 -11.08 29.20
#